data_AF-A0A6B0XVD7-F1
#
_entry.id   AF-A0A6B0XVD7-F1
#
_cell.length_a   1.000
_cell.length_b   1.000
_cell.length_c   1.000
_cell.angle_alpha   90.00
_cell.angle_beta   90.00
_cell.angle_gamma   90.00
#
_symmetry.space_group_name_H-M   'P 1'
#
loop_
_entity.id
_entity.type
_entity.pdbx_description
1 polymer ?
#
loop_
_entity_poly.entity_id
_entity_poly.type
_entity_poly.pdbx_seq_one_letter_code
_entity_poly.pdbx_strand_id
1 'polypeptide(L)'
;MVAAVESGGLHVFHVSSCPEPIVNTFAASPQSVIARTVVATPRGDPAAVQAHLDALTKPPGSLGRLEKLALQVGVVLGDPPPPLEDAVVFVFAADHGVAVQGVSAYPAEVTAQMCANFSGGG
;
A
#
# COMPACT_ATOMS: atom_id res chain seq x y z
N MET A 1 0.58 -3.73 14.45
CA MET A 1 1.93 -3.51 15.02
C MET A 1 2.76 -2.80 13.96
N VAL A 2 3.41 -1.69 14.30
CA VAL A 2 4.19 -0.91 13.34
C VAL A 2 5.67 -1.22 13.52
N ALA A 3 6.33 -1.62 12.43
CA ALA A 3 7.76 -1.89 12.40
C ALA A 3 8.47 -0.75 11.65
N ALA A 4 9.50 -0.17 12.27
CA ALA A 4 10.35 0.87 11.69
C ALA A 4 11.62 0.24 11.12
N VAL A 5 11.99 0.60 9.89
CA VAL A 5 13.30 0.30 9.31
C VAL A 5 13.98 1.62 8.95
N GLU A 6 15.18 1.86 9.49
CA GLU A 6 16.00 3.02 9.19
C GLU A 6 16.98 2.72 8.05
N SER A 7 16.97 3.55 7.00
CA SER A 7 17.99 3.52 5.95
C SER A 7 18.29 4.96 5.50
N GLY A 8 19.43 5.51 5.91
CA GLY A 8 19.96 6.76 5.35
C GLY A 8 19.14 8.02 5.62
N GLY A 9 18.47 8.12 6.76
CA GLY A 9 17.64 9.28 7.14
C GLY A 9 16.17 9.23 6.68
N LEU A 10 15.77 8.13 6.04
CA LEU A 10 14.37 7.82 5.73
C LEU A 10 13.83 6.81 6.74
N HIS A 11 12.76 7.18 7.44
CA HIS A 11 12.02 6.24 8.28
C HIS A 11 10.85 5.67 7.47
N VAL A 12 10.83 4.35 7.31
CA VAL A 12 9.73 3.62 6.66
C VAL A 12 8.96 2.85 7.73
N PHE A 13 7.67 3.14 7.86
CA PHE A 13 6.76 2.44 8.76
C PHE A 13 5.78 1.59 7.97
N HIS A 14 5.54 0.36 8.44
CA HIS A 14 4.51 -0.52 7.92
C HIS A 14 3.32 -0.58 8.89
N VAL A 15 2.11 -0.30 8.41
CA VAL A 15 0.86 -0.51 9.16
C VAL A 15 0.04 -1.62 8.46
N SER A 16 -0.23 -2.72 9.18
CA SER A 16 -1.08 -3.84 8.72
C SER A 16 -2.34 -3.94 9.58
N SER A 17 -3.48 -4.23 8.95
CA SER A 17 -4.82 -4.32 9.56
C SER A 17 -5.27 -5.75 9.91
N CYS A 18 -4.37 -6.73 9.98
CA CYS A 18 -4.73 -8.11 10.34
C CYS A 18 -5.10 -8.25 11.83
N PRO A 19 -6.20 -8.98 12.17
CA PRO A 19 -6.72 -9.08 13.55
C PRO A 19 -6.02 -10.13 14.44
N GLU A 20 -5.09 -10.93 13.92
CA GLU A 20 -4.31 -11.93 14.68
C GLU A 20 -2.94 -11.35 15.09
N PRO A 21 -2.36 -11.75 16.25
CA PRO A 21 -1.01 -11.37 16.63
C PRO A 21 -0.02 -12.07 15.69
N ILE A 22 0.42 -11.35 14.65
CA ILE A 22 1.54 -11.79 13.83
C ILE A 22 2.78 -11.78 14.73
N VAL A 23 3.11 -12.95 15.28
CA VAL A 23 4.44 -13.27 15.79
C VAL A 23 5.48 -12.67 14.87
N ASN A 24 6.43 -11.94 15.44
CA ASN A 24 7.54 -11.20 14.83
C ASN A 24 8.34 -12.05 13.80
N THR A 25 7.69 -12.35 12.69
CA THR A 25 8.22 -13.07 11.55
C THR A 25 8.04 -12.09 10.42
N PHE A 26 9.08 -11.31 10.17
CA PHE A 26 9.26 -10.68 8.87
C PHE A 26 9.20 -11.81 7.82
N ALA A 27 8.02 -12.14 7.30
CA ALA A 27 7.90 -13.07 6.17
C ALA A 27 8.53 -12.45 4.90
N ALA A 28 8.65 -11.13 4.87
CA ALA A 28 9.34 -10.35 3.85
C ALA A 28 9.90 -9.07 4.49
N SER A 29 11.18 -8.77 4.25
CA SER A 29 11.72 -7.42 4.49
C SER A 29 10.93 -6.35 3.70
N PRO A 30 10.88 -5.07 4.13
CA PRO A 30 10.24 -4.00 3.36
C PRO A 30 10.75 -3.92 1.91
N GLN A 31 12.06 -4.18 1.72
CA GLN A 31 12.70 -4.27 0.42
C GLN A 31 12.12 -5.42 -0.43
N SER A 32 11.79 -6.56 0.16
CA SER A 32 11.17 -7.68 -0.56
C SER A 32 9.68 -7.48 -0.87
N VAL A 33 8.95 -6.66 -0.10
CA VAL A 33 7.58 -6.26 -0.47
C VAL A 33 7.62 -5.32 -1.68
N ILE A 34 8.52 -4.33 -1.66
CA ILE A 34 8.73 -3.42 -2.80
C ILE A 34 9.19 -4.22 -4.02
N ALA A 35 10.17 -5.11 -3.88
CA ALA A 35 10.67 -5.93 -4.98
C ALA A 35 9.59 -6.86 -5.58
N ARG A 36 8.70 -7.42 -4.75
CA ARG A 36 7.56 -8.25 -5.20
C ARG A 36 6.53 -7.43 -5.99
N THR A 37 6.36 -6.16 -5.64
CA THR A 37 5.41 -5.24 -6.29
C THR A 37 5.99 -4.60 -7.56
N VAL A 38 7.30 -4.33 -7.60
CA VAL A 38 7.96 -3.63 -8.72
C VAL A 38 8.14 -4.53 -9.95
N VAL A 39 8.04 -5.85 -9.81
CA VAL A 39 8.01 -6.78 -10.96
C VAL A 39 6.56 -7.15 -11.28
N ALA A 40 5.84 -6.21 -11.89
CA ALA A 40 4.51 -6.44 -12.46
C ALA A 40 4.52 -6.19 -13.97
N THR A 41 4.97 -7.17 -14.75
CA THR A 41 4.42 -7.35 -16.10
C THR A 41 2.90 -7.55 -15.93
N PRO A 42 2.03 -6.88 -16.73
CA PRO A 42 0.59 -7.15 -16.70
C PRO A 42 0.36 -8.66 -16.75
N ARG A 43 -0.34 -9.18 -15.75
CA ARG A 43 -0.56 -10.63 -15.60
C ARG A 43 -1.83 -11.08 -16.29
N GLY A 44 -2.81 -10.18 -16.42
CA GLY A 44 -4.07 -10.41 -17.15
C GLY A 44 -4.12 -9.67 -18.47
N ASP A 45 -4.72 -10.29 -19.49
CA ASP A 45 -5.06 -9.63 -20.76
C ASP A 45 -6.29 -8.71 -20.56
N PRO A 46 -6.18 -7.40 -20.80
CA PRO A 46 -7.31 -6.47 -20.61
C PRO A 46 -8.58 -6.87 -21.35
N ALA A 47 -8.47 -7.48 -22.54
CA ALA A 47 -9.63 -7.89 -23.33
C ALA A 47 -10.35 -9.09 -22.67
N ALA A 48 -9.58 -10.11 -22.25
CA ALA A 48 -10.12 -11.25 -21.51
C ALA A 48 -10.79 -10.84 -20.19
N VAL A 49 -10.15 -9.95 -19.42
CA VAL A 49 -10.70 -9.44 -18.14
C VAL A 49 -12.00 -8.67 -18.38
N GLN A 50 -12.04 -7.79 -19.39
CA GLN A 50 -13.25 -7.04 -19.71
C GLN A 50 -14.38 -7.98 -20.17
N ALA A 51 -14.09 -8.99 -20.99
CA ALA A 51 -15.06 -9.98 -21.43
C ALA A 51 -15.63 -10.78 -20.25
N HIS A 52 -14.80 -11.14 -19.26
CA HIS A 52 -15.26 -11.76 -18.03
C HIS A 52 -16.21 -10.84 -17.25
N LEU A 53 -15.84 -9.57 -17.05
CA LEU A 53 -16.67 -8.59 -16.35
C LEU A 53 -18.02 -8.35 -17.04
N ASP A 54 -18.06 -8.35 -18.37
CA ASP A 54 -19.29 -8.18 -19.15
C ASP A 54 -20.19 -9.43 -19.14
N ALA A 55 -19.64 -10.60 -18.84
CA ALA A 55 -20.37 -11.86 -18.72
C ALA A 55 -21.01 -12.08 -17.33
N LEU A 56 -20.67 -11.27 -16.34
CA LEU A 56 -21.28 -11.32 -15.01
C LEU A 56 -22.78 -10.97 -15.09
N THR A 57 -23.57 -11.48 -14.14
CA THR A 57 -25.02 -11.21 -14.04
C THR A 57 -25.30 -9.76 -13.61
N LYS A 58 -25.02 -8.82 -14.51
CA LYS A 58 -25.22 -7.37 -14.38
C LYS A 58 -25.38 -6.74 -15.77
N PRO A 59 -26.17 -5.67 -15.93
CA PRO A 59 -26.09 -4.86 -17.14
C PRO A 59 -24.66 -4.30 -17.32
N PRO A 60 -24.09 -4.28 -18.53
CA PRO A 60 -22.77 -3.72 -18.77
C PRO A 60 -22.65 -2.28 -18.24
N GLY A 61 -21.61 -2.01 -17.46
CA GLY A 61 -21.35 -0.70 -16.86
C GLY A 61 -22.23 -0.33 -15.65
N SER A 62 -23.12 -1.21 -15.17
CA SER A 62 -24.03 -0.88 -14.06
C SER A 62 -23.33 -0.63 -12.72
N LEU A 63 -22.09 -1.10 -12.52
CA LEU A 63 -21.30 -0.84 -11.31
C LEU A 63 -20.34 0.35 -11.46
N GLY A 64 -20.35 1.02 -12.62
CA GLY A 64 -19.62 2.25 -12.86
C GLY A 64 -18.13 2.18 -12.54
N ARG A 65 -17.70 2.90 -11.49
CA ARG A 65 -16.28 2.95 -11.07
C ARG A 65 -15.75 1.62 -10.56
N LEU A 66 -16.60 0.74 -10.03
CA LEU A 66 -16.17 -0.56 -9.54
C LEU A 66 -15.72 -1.49 -10.68
N GLU A 67 -16.34 -1.41 -11.86
CA GLU A 67 -15.91 -2.22 -13.01
C GLU A 67 -14.54 -1.76 -13.51
N LYS A 68 -14.31 -0.44 -13.53
CA LYS A 68 -13.00 0.13 -13.89
C LYS A 68 -11.91 -0.31 -12.92
N LEU A 69 -12.21 -0.33 -11.62
CA LEU A 69 -11.27 -0.80 -10.61
C LEU A 69 -11.02 -2.31 -10.73
N ALA A 70 -12.06 -3.11 -10.95
CA ALA A 70 -11.94 -4.56 -11.15
C ALA A 70 -11.07 -4.89 -12.37
N LEU A 71 -11.24 -4.16 -13.48
CA LEU A 71 -10.39 -4.30 -14.67
C LEU A 71 -8.92 -3.98 -14.34
N GLN A 72 -8.66 -2.87 -13.64
CA GLN A 72 -7.30 -2.50 -13.24
C GLN A 72 -6.64 -3.57 -12.35
N VAL A 73 -7.39 -4.08 -11.36
CA VAL A 73 -6.92 -5.14 -10.46
C VAL A 73 -6.65 -6.44 -11.23
N GLY A 74 -7.56 -6.85 -12.12
CA GLY A 74 -7.42 -8.06 -12.94
C GLY A 74 -6.26 -7.99 -13.93
N VAL A 75 -5.99 -6.82 -14.53
CA VAL A 75 -4.83 -6.64 -15.41
C VAL A 75 -3.51 -6.71 -14.63
N VAL A 76 -3.46 -6.10 -13.44
CA VAL A 76 -2.25 -6.05 -12.62
C VAL A 76 -1.96 -7.39 -11.94
N LEU A 77 -2.98 -8.06 -11.40
CA LEU A 77 -2.82 -9.26 -10.59
C LEU A 77 -3.14 -10.57 -11.31
N GLY A 78 -3.78 -10.50 -12.48
CA GLY A 78 -4.33 -11.65 -13.22
C GLY A 78 -5.84 -11.82 -12.98
N ASP A 79 -6.45 -12.72 -13.72
CA ASP A 79 -7.88 -13.05 -13.60
C ASP A 79 -8.08 -14.58 -13.46
N PRO A 80 -8.68 -15.06 -12.36
CA PRO A 80 -9.12 -14.27 -11.20
C PRO A 80 -7.91 -13.73 -10.40
N PRO A 81 -8.01 -12.52 -9.83
CA PRO A 81 -6.95 -12.00 -8.97
C PRO A 81 -6.83 -12.85 -7.70
N PRO A 82 -5.62 -13.02 -7.13
CA PRO A 82 -5.43 -13.67 -5.85
C PRO A 82 -6.11 -12.86 -4.73
N PRO A 83 -6.48 -13.50 -3.60
CA PRO A 83 -6.98 -12.81 -2.43
C PRO A 83 -6.07 -11.66 -1.97
N LEU A 84 -6.67 -10.53 -1.60
CA LEU A 84 -5.97 -9.36 -1.05
C LEU A 84 -5.90 -9.46 0.48
N GLU A 85 -5.09 -10.38 0.99
CA GLU A 85 -5.00 -10.67 2.43
C GLU A 85 -3.94 -9.82 3.15
N ASP A 86 -2.84 -9.52 2.48
CA ASP A 86 -1.69 -8.79 3.04
C ASP A 86 -1.67 -7.33 2.56
N ALA A 87 -2.68 -6.53 2.93
CA ALA A 87 -2.66 -5.09 2.65
C ALA A 87 -1.61 -4.39 3.53
N VAL A 88 -0.70 -3.67 2.88
CA VAL A 88 0.47 -3.02 3.51
C VAL A 88 0.42 -1.53 3.19
N VAL A 89 0.46 -0.68 4.22
CA VAL A 89 0.66 0.77 4.06
C VAL A 89 2.09 1.12 4.43
N PHE A 90 2.82 1.77 3.51
CA PHE A 90 4.14 2.35 3.77
C PHE A 90 4.00 3.84 4.07
N VAL A 91 4.44 4.26 5.26
CA VAL A 91 4.56 5.67 5.62
C VAL A 91 6.04 6.06 5.55
N PHE A 92 6.33 7.07 4.72
CA PHE A 92 7.66 7.63 4.57
C PHE A 92 7.72 8.96 5.30
N ALA A 93 8.63 9.09 6.27
CA ALA A 93 8.80 10.31 7.04
C ALA A 93 10.24 10.82 6.94
N ALA A 94 10.36 12.13 6.69
CA ALA A 94 11.62 12.87 6.63
C ALA A 94 11.36 14.36 6.88
N ASP A 95 12.32 15.02 7.52
CA ASP A 95 12.30 16.48 7.70
C ASP A 95 12.85 17.21 6.49
N HIS A 96 12.41 18.46 6.33
CA HIS A 96 12.87 19.35 5.27
C HIS A 96 13.52 20.59 5.88
N GLY A 97 14.72 20.95 5.43
CA GLY A 97 15.47 22.10 5.98
C GLY A 97 14.75 23.45 5.86
N VAL A 98 13.82 23.58 4.91
CA VAL A 98 12.96 24.78 4.77
C VAL A 98 12.09 25.04 6.00
N ALA A 99 11.82 24.01 6.83
CA ALA A 99 11.03 24.15 8.05
C ALA A 99 11.59 25.21 9.02
N VAL A 100 12.91 25.45 9.01
CA VAL A 100 13.56 26.50 9.83
C VAL A 100 13.04 27.90 9.49
N GLN A 101 12.49 28.12 8.30
CA GLN A 101 11.93 29.39 7.87
C GLN A 101 10.49 29.62 8.38
N GLY A 102 9.95 28.73 9.22
CA GLY A 102 8.60 28.89 9.79
C GLY A 102 7.47 28.73 8.77
N VAL A 103 7.73 28.00 7.67
CA VAL A 103 6.73 27.73 6.61
C VAL A 103 5.68 26.67 6.99
N SER A 104 5.88 26.00 8.13
CA SER A 104 5.00 24.95 8.67
C SER A 104 4.20 25.48 9.85
N ALA A 105 2.97 24.99 10.00
CA ALA A 105 2.13 25.25 11.19
C ALA A 105 2.62 24.55 12.47
N TYR A 106 3.51 23.56 12.32
CA TYR A 106 4.05 22.73 13.41
C TYR A 106 5.58 22.76 13.41
N PRO A 107 6.23 22.69 14.58
CA PRO A 107 7.68 22.63 14.67
C PRO A 107 8.22 21.29 14.12
N ALA A 108 9.49 21.27 13.72
CA ALA A 108 10.09 20.12 13.04
C ALA A 108 10.11 18.85 13.92
N GLU A 109 10.20 18.96 15.25
CA GLU A 109 10.15 17.80 16.14
C GLU A 109 8.86 16.97 16.03
N VAL A 110 7.77 17.54 15.49
CA VAL A 110 6.50 16.82 15.33
C VAL A 110 6.64 15.64 14.36
N THR A 111 7.54 15.70 13.38
CA THR A 111 7.81 14.57 12.48
C THR A 111 8.22 13.33 13.27
N ALA A 112 9.21 13.46 14.15
CA ALA A 112 9.69 12.36 14.99
C ALA A 112 8.63 11.89 16.00
N GLN A 113 7.87 12.82 16.57
CA GLN A 113 6.77 12.49 17.50
C GLN A 113 5.66 11.68 16.80
N MET A 114 5.25 12.07 15.60
CA MET A 114 4.24 11.33 14.84
C MET A 114 4.73 9.95 14.41
N CYS A 115 6.01 9.84 14.05
CA CYS A 115 6.66 8.56 13.79
C CYS A 115 6.61 7.62 15.01
N ALA A 116 6.86 8.15 16.20
CA ALA A 116 6.73 7.40 17.45
C ALA A 116 5.27 7.00 17.72
N ASN A 117 4.30 7.90 17.48
CA ASN A 117 2.87 7.59 17.61
C ASN A 117 2.45 6.47 16.66
N PHE A 118 2.84 6.54 15.37
CA PHE A 118 2.57 5.46 14.42
C PHE A 118 3.19 4.15 14.89
N SER A 119 4.45 4.17 15.36
CA SER A 119 5.12 2.99 15.92
C SER A 119 4.34 2.37 17.10
N GLY A 120 3.70 3.21 17.92
CA GLY A 120 2.82 2.83 19.02
C GLY A 120 1.43 2.34 18.61
N GLY A 121 1.05 2.43 17.34
CA GLY A 121 -0.27 2.03 16.84
C GLY A 121 -1.27 3.18 16.64
N GLY A 122 -0.83 4.42 16.79
CA GLY A 122 -1.67 5.62 16.67
C GLY A 122 -1.95 6.29 18.01
#